data_AF-A0A937JUN2-F1
#
_entry.id   AF-A0A937JUN2-F1
#
_cell.length_a   1.000
_cell.length_b   1.000
_cell.length_c   1.000
_cell.angle_alpha   90.00
_cell.angle_beta   90.00
_cell.angle_gamma   90.00
#
_symmetry.space_group_name_H-M   'P 1'
#
loop_
_entity.id
_entity.type
_entity.pdbx_description
1 polymer ?
#
loop_
_entity_poly.entity_id
_entity_poly.type
_entity_poly.pdbx_seq_one_letter_code
_entity_poly.pdbx_strand_id
1 'polypeptide(L)' 'MQITIDLPPDLEQDLIRQAAQSNLPLQTLILQALRQLIQSKSGSSCQWSEVILSYEGSPDFPAFESYRDELLPPREPELF' A
#
# COMPACT_ATOMS: atom_id res chain seq x y z
N MET A 1 18.27 1.35 6.57
CA MET A 1 17.33 2.48 6.73
C MET A 1 17.30 2.86 8.20
N GLN A 2 17.43 4.13 8.52
CA GLN A 2 17.28 4.66 9.88
C GLN A 2 16.06 5.58 9.87
N ILE A 3 15.18 5.44 10.87
CA ILE A 3 13.97 6.24 11.02
C ILE A 3 14.09 6.94 12.36
N THR A 4 13.94 8.26 12.37
CA THR A 4 13.90 9.07 13.59
C THR A 4 12.43 9.34 13.91
N ILE A 5 12.04 9.10 15.16
CA ILE A 5 10.67 9.31 15.64
C ILE A 5 10.78 10.17 16.89
N ASP A 6 10.19 11.36 16.83
CA ASP A 6 10.07 12.22 17.99
C ASP A 6 8.90 11.76 18.84
N LEU A 7 9.16 11.42 20.09
CA LEU A 7 8.17 10.91 21.04
C LEU A 7 8.00 11.90 22.20
N PRO A 8 6.76 12.04 22.72
CA PRO A 8 6.54 12.69 24.00
C PRO A 8 7.37 12.01 25.11
N PRO A 9 7.92 12.77 26.08
CA PRO A 9 8.85 12.24 27.08
C PRO A 9 8.19 11.22 28.03
N ASP A 10 6.90 11.38 28.31
CA ASP A 10 6.08 10.43 29.07
C ASP A 10 5.96 9.08 28.34
N LEU A 11 5.63 9.11 27.04
CA LEU A 11 5.51 7.92 26.22
C LEU A 11 6.86 7.21 26.05
N GLU A 12 7.94 7.95 25.87
CA GLU A 12 9.29 7.38 25.76
C GLU A 12 9.68 6.61 27.03
N GLN A 13 9.45 7.19 28.21
CA GLN A 13 9.74 6.53 29.49
C GLN A 13 8.92 5.25 29.68
N ASP A 14 7.63 5.29 29.33
CA ASP A 14 6.77 4.12 29.41
C ASP A 14 7.22 3.00 28.46
N LEU A 15 7.64 3.34 27.23
CA LEU A 15 8.17 2.35 26.28
C LEU A 15 9.50 1.75 26.76
N ILE A 16 10.40 2.56 27.33
CA ILE A 16 11.66 2.07 27.93
C ILE A 16 11.36 1.10 29.07
N ARG A 17 10.42 1.44 29.96
CA ARG A 17 10.00 0.57 31.06
C ARG A 17 9.43 -0.75 30.54
N GLN A 18 8.58 -0.70 29.52
CA GLN A 18 7.95 -1.87 28.93
C GLN A 18 8.97 -2.77 28.21
N ALA A 19 9.95 -2.17 27.53
CA ALA A 19 11.05 -2.88 26.89
C ALA A 19 11.90 -3.64 27.92
N ALA A 20 12.22 -3.00 29.05
CA ALA A 20 12.94 -3.63 30.16
C ALA A 20 12.16 -4.80 30.78
N GLN A 21 10.84 -4.64 30.98
CA GLN A 21 9.97 -5.71 31.51
C GLN A 21 9.86 -6.91 30.56
N SER A 22 9.84 -6.63 29.25
CA SER A 22 9.73 -7.67 28.22
C SER A 22 11.07 -8.30 27.86
N ASN A 23 12.18 -7.79 28.41
CA ASN A 23 13.54 -8.14 28.03
C ASN A 23 13.80 -8.05 26.51
N LEU A 24 13.23 -7.02 25.89
CA LEU A 24 13.37 -6.75 24.46
C LEU A 24 14.03 -5.38 24.25
N PRO A 25 14.84 -5.21 23.20
CA PRO A 25 15.28 -3.89 22.79
C PRO A 25 14.08 -3.00 22.47
N LEU A 26 14.15 -1.73 22.86
CA LEU A 26 13.10 -0.72 22.62
C LEU A 26 12.67 -0.69 21.13
N GLN A 27 13.65 -0.75 20.21
CA GLN A 27 13.40 -0.76 18.78
C GLN A 27 12.57 -1.98 18.34
N THR A 28 12.83 -3.16 18.91
CA THR A 28 12.05 -4.38 18.64
C THR A 28 10.61 -4.23 19.10
N LEU A 29 10.41 -3.64 20.29
CA LEU A 29 9.08 -3.39 20.85
C LEU A 29 8.29 -2.40 19.97
N ILE A 30 8.92 -1.33 19.52
CA ILE A 30 8.32 -0.35 18.59
C ILE A 30 7.95 -1.02 17.26
N LEU A 31 8.85 -1.83 16.68
CA LEU A 31 8.57 -2.53 15.43
C LEU A 31 7.43 -3.55 15.56
N GLN A 32 7.34 -4.26 16.68
CA GLN A 32 6.24 -5.18 16.96
C GLN A 32 4.90 -4.44 17.06
N ALA A 33 4.87 -3.32 17.78
CA ALA A 33 3.66 -2.49 17.90
C ALA A 33 3.21 -1.96 16.53
N LEU A 34 4.15 -1.44 15.72
CA LEU A 34 3.85 -0.98 14.36
C LEU A 34 3.33 -2.12 13.47
N ARG A 35 3.94 -3.31 13.56
CA ARG A 35 3.49 -4.48 12.79
C ARG A 35 2.08 -4.91 13.18
N GLN A 36 1.76 -4.94 14.48
CA GLN A 36 0.41 -5.24 14.95
C GLN A 36 -0.60 -4.20 14.48
N LEU A 37 -0.22 -2.91 14.47
CA LEU A 37 -1.08 -1.84 13.97
C LEU A 37 -1.35 -1.96 12.47
N ILE A 38 -0.33 -2.33 11.68
CA ILE A 38 -0.49 -2.56 10.24
C ILE A 38 -1.34 -3.82 9.99
N GLN A 39 -1.10 -4.91 10.72
CA GLN A 39 -1.84 -6.18 10.54
C GLN A 39 -3.30 -6.08 11.01
N SER A 40 -3.58 -5.34 12.08
CA SER A 40 -4.97 -5.06 12.49
C SER A 40 -5.67 -4.16 11.49
N LYS A 41 -4.95 -3.22 10.87
CA LYS A 41 -5.48 -2.35 9.82
C LYS A 41 -5.53 -3.02 8.44
N SER A 42 -4.81 -4.13 8.23
CA SER A 42 -4.85 -4.88 6.97
C SER A 42 -6.10 -5.72 6.79
N GLY A 43 -7.01 -5.78 7.77
CA GLY A 43 -8.41 -6.14 7.54
C GLY A 43 -9.15 -5.14 6.65
N SER A 44 -8.56 -3.96 6.43
CA SER A 44 -8.98 -2.94 5.48
C SER A 44 -7.84 -2.68 4.50
N SER A 45 -7.35 -3.72 3.82
CA SER A 45 -6.52 -3.49 2.66
C SER A 45 -7.35 -2.67 1.66
N CYS A 46 -6.86 -1.49 1.28
CA CYS A 46 -7.28 -0.81 0.04
C CYS A 46 -6.78 -1.63 -1.16
N GLN A 47 -7.08 -2.93 -1.17
CA GLN A 47 -6.86 -3.83 -2.27
C GLN A 47 -8.23 -4.09 -2.88
N TRP A 48 -8.30 -3.92 -4.19
CA TRP A 48 -9.49 -4.27 -4.94
C TRP A 48 -9.80 -5.75 -4.69
N SER A 49 -11.09 -6.08 -4.59
CA SER A 49 -11.49 -7.48 -4.39
C SER A 49 -10.99 -8.34 -5.53
N GLU A 50 -10.74 -9.63 -5.27
CA GLU A 50 -10.31 -10.59 -6.30
C GLU A 50 -11.21 -10.59 -7.52
N VAL A 51 -12.52 -10.39 -7.33
CA VAL A 51 -13.52 -10.27 -8.41
C VAL A 51 -13.17 -9.17 -9.41
N ILE A 52 -12.60 -8.06 -8.94
CA ILE A 52 -12.23 -6.93 -9.79
C ILE A 52 -10.85 -7.15 -10.40
N LEU A 53 -9.92 -7.73 -9.63
CA LEU A 53 -8.56 -8.03 -10.10
C LEU A 53 -8.54 -9.12 -11.17
N SER A 54 -9.48 -10.07 -11.13
CA SER A 54 -9.61 -11.18 -12.08
C SER A 54 -10.63 -10.93 -13.19
N TYR A 55 -11.17 -9.72 -13.29
CA TYR A 55 -12.18 -9.40 -14.32
C TYR A 55 -11.52 -9.31 -15.70
N GLU A 56 -11.84 -10.26 -16.59
CA GLU A 56 -11.29 -10.34 -17.96
C GLU A 56 -12.15 -9.61 -19.01
N GLY A 57 -13.22 -8.92 -18.60
CA GLY A 57 -14.18 -8.30 -19.51
C GLY A 57 -15.48 -9.09 -19.65
N SER A 58 -16.41 -8.57 -20.45
CA SER A 58 -17.67 -9.26 -20.76
C SER A 58 -17.58 -9.93 -22.13
N PRO A 59 -18.10 -11.16 -22.29
CA PRO A 59 -18.10 -11.86 -23.58
C PRO A 59 -18.95 -11.16 -24.64
N ASP A 60 -19.90 -10.32 -24.23
CA ASP A 60 -20.75 -9.52 -25.13
C ASP A 60 -20.02 -8.29 -25.68
N PHE A 61 -18.82 -8.00 -25.18
CA PHE A 61 -18.02 -6.85 -25.59
C PHE A 61 -16.86 -7.27 -26.47
N PRO A 62 -16.51 -6.42 -27.46
CA PRO A 62 -15.36 -6.68 -28.31
C PRO A 62 -14.07 -6.62 -27.48
N ALA A 63 -13.09 -7.46 -27.85
CA ALA A 63 -11.82 -7.54 -27.15
C ALA A 63 -11.10 -6.18 -27.12
N PHE A 64 -10.24 -5.98 -26.11
CA PHE A 64 -9.38 -4.80 -26.01
C PHE A 64 -8.60 -4.61 -27.33
N GLU A 65 -8.66 -3.40 -27.88
CA GLU A 65 -8.02 -3.00 -29.15
C GLU A 65 -8.50 -3.73 -30.43
N SER A 66 -9.63 -4.43 -30.40
CA SER A 66 -10.22 -5.08 -31.58
C SER A 66 -10.43 -4.16 -32.79
N TYR A 67 -10.72 -2.87 -32.59
CA TYR A 67 -10.91 -1.88 -33.67
C TYR A 67 -9.67 -1.04 -33.96
N ARG A 68 -8.50 -1.40 -33.40
CA ARG A 68 -7.28 -0.59 -33.54
C ARG A 68 -6.92 -0.33 -35.00
N ASP A 69 -7.11 -1.32 -35.85
CA ASP A 69 -6.79 -1.23 -37.29
C ASP A 69 -7.83 -0.41 -38.08
N GLU A 70 -9.01 -0.17 -37.50
CA GLU A 70 -10.06 0.69 -38.09
C GLU A 70 -9.88 2.17 -37.72
N LEU A 71 -8.96 2.47 -36.79
CA LEU A 71 -8.70 3.85 -36.38
C LEU A 71 -7.97 4.61 -37.50
N LEU A 72 -8.41 5.83 -37.74
CA LEU A 72 -7.66 6.76 -38.59
C LEU A 72 -6.28 7.00 -37.97
N PRO A 73 -5.22 7.12 -38.79
CA PRO A 73 -3.91 7.49 -38.28
C PRO A 73 -4.01 8.83 -37.54
N PRO A 74 -3.22 9.05 -36.47
CA PRO A 74 -3.15 10.33 -35.81
C PRO A 74 -2.89 11.43 -36.83
N ARG A 75 -3.60 12.56 -36.73
CA ARG A 75 -3.32 13.72 -37.56
C ARG A 75 -1.91 14.20 -37.26
N GLU A 76 -1.07 14.34 -38.28
CA GLU A 76 0.21 15.02 -38.10
C GLU A 76 -0.08 16.45 -37.62
N PRO A 77 0.52 16.91 -36.51
CA PRO A 77 0.41 18.31 -36.13
C PRO A 77 1.05 19.13 -37.25
N GLU A 78 0.38 20.20 -37.70
CA GLU A 78 1.00 21.18 -38.58
C GLU A 78 2.21 21.76 -37.84
N LEU A 79 3.41 21.32 -38.25
CA LEU A 79 4.65 21.92 -37.78
C LEU A 79 4.66 23.34 -38.33
N PHE A 80 4.46 24.30 -37.42
CA PHE A 80 4.45 25.74 -37.67
C PHE A 80 5.65 26.20 -38.51
#